data_AF-A0AB36V1Z9-F1
#
_entry.id   AF-A0AB36V1Z9-F1
#
_cell.length_a   1.000
_cell.length_b   1.000
_cell.length_c   1.000
_cell.angle_alpha   90.00
_cell.angle_beta   90.00
_cell.angle_gamma   90.00
#
_symmetry.space_group_name_H-M   'P 1'
#
loop_
_entity.id
_entity.type
_entity.pdbx_description
1 polymer ?
#
loop_
_entity_poly.entity_id
_entity_poly.type
_entity_poly.pdbx_seq_one_letter_code
_entity_poly.pdbx_strand_id
1 'polypeptide(L)'
;MIINKAYKFRIYPNQAQAILINKTIGCSRFVFNHFLSLWDHAYKETGKGLTYGTCSAKLPAMKKELVWLKEVDSIAIQSSVRNLADAYTRFFK
;
A
#
# COMPACT_ATOMS: atom_id res chain seq x y z
N MET A 1 12.73 -29.48 -23.09
CA MET A 1 12.61 -28.04 -23.39
C MET A 1 11.36 -27.51 -22.69
N ILE A 2 11.50 -26.62 -21.71
CA ILE A 2 10.33 -26.07 -21.00
C ILE A 2 9.71 -25.01 -21.90
N ILE A 3 8.46 -25.22 -22.32
CA ILE A 3 7.68 -24.24 -23.09
C ILE A 3 6.88 -23.39 -22.12
N ASN A 4 7.29 -22.14 -21.93
CA ASN A 4 6.53 -21.17 -21.14
C ASN A 4 5.44 -20.55 -22.01
N LYS A 5 4.17 -20.65 -21.58
CA LYS A 5 3.03 -20.00 -22.23
C LYS A 5 2.58 -18.82 -21.38
N ALA A 6 2.30 -17.69 -22.02
CA ALA A 6 1.71 -16.52 -21.39
C ALA A 6 0.49 -16.05 -22.20
N TYR A 7 -0.51 -15.51 -21.50
CA TYR A 7 -1.71 -14.98 -22.12
C TYR A 7 -1.89 -13.51 -21.75
N LYS A 8 -2.37 -12.70 -22.69
CA LYS A 8 -2.67 -11.28 -22.50
C LYS A 8 -4.14 -11.04 -22.79
N PHE A 9 -4.86 -10.54 -21.79
CA PHE A 9 -6.27 -10.21 -21.90
C PHE A 9 -6.53 -8.78 -21.43
N ARG A 10 -7.52 -8.14 -22.04
CA ARG A 10 -8.07 -6.87 -21.54
C ARG A 10 -9.22 -7.19 -20.60
N ILE A 11 -9.21 -6.60 -19.40
CA ILE A 11 -10.33 -6.69 -18.47
C ILE A 11 -11.42 -5.70 -18.86
N TYR A 12 -12.69 -6.11 -18.71
CA TYR A 12 -13.87 -5.27 -18.89
C TYR A 12 -14.71 -5.32 -17.60
N PRO A 13 -14.37 -4.51 -16.60
CA PRO A 13 -15.06 -4.54 -15.32
C PRO A 13 -16.49 -4.02 -15.46
N ASN A 14 -17.43 -4.69 -14.80
CA ASN A 14 -18.75 -4.11 -14.57
C ASN A 14 -18.67 -2.94 -13.57
N GLN A 15 -19.78 -2.23 -13.37
CA GLN A 15 -19.82 -1.05 -12.51
C GLN A 15 -19.32 -1.33 -11.08
N ALA A 16 -19.77 -2.43 -10.46
CA ALA A 16 -19.36 -2.79 -9.10
C ALA A 16 -17.85 -3.10 -9.01
N GLN A 17 -17.30 -3.81 -10.00
CA GLN A 17 -15.87 -4.10 -10.09
C GLN A 17 -15.05 -2.82 -10.29
N ALA A 18 -15.49 -1.92 -11.17
CA ALA A 18 -14.82 -0.64 -11.40
C ALA A 18 -14.78 0.22 -10.12
N ILE A 19 -15.89 0.25 -9.37
CA ILE A 19 -15.95 0.93 -8.07
C ILE A 19 -14.94 0.29 -7.10
N LEU A 20 -14.93 -1.03 -6.96
CA LEU A 20 -14.02 -1.72 -6.05
C LEU A 20 -12.54 -1.50 -6.40
N ILE A 21 -12.19 -1.53 -7.70
CA ILE A 21 -10.83 -1.25 -8.18
C ILE A 21 -10.43 0.18 -7.80
N ASN A 22 -11.28 1.17 -8.08
CA ASN A 22 -11.00 2.56 -7.75
C ASN A 22 -10.86 2.79 -6.25
N LYS A 23 -11.75 2.18 -5.44
CA LYS A 23 -11.62 2.22 -3.97
C LYS A 23 -10.30 1.60 -3.51
N THR A 24 -9.92 0.46 -4.07
CA THR A 24 -8.68 -0.25 -3.72
C THR A 24 -7.45 0.62 -4.01
N ILE A 25 -7.38 1.21 -5.21
CA ILE A 25 -6.29 2.13 -5.59
C ILE A 25 -6.29 3.37 -4.68
N GLY A 26 -7.46 3.95 -4.43
CA GLY A 26 -7.62 5.13 -3.57
C GLY A 26 -7.15 4.88 -2.14
N CYS A 27 -7.56 3.76 -1.54
CA CYS A 27 -7.13 3.35 -0.20
C CYS A 27 -5.62 3.09 -0.13
N SER A 28 -5.07 2.34 -1.10
CA SER A 28 -3.64 2.08 -1.15
C SER A 28 -2.82 3.36 -1.29
N ARG A 29 -3.25 4.30 -2.14
CA ARG A 29 -2.63 5.62 -2.31
C ARG A 29 -2.68 6.45 -1.03
N PHE A 30 -3.84 6.51 -0.38
CA PHE A 30 -3.98 7.23 0.89
C PHE A 30 -3.02 6.68 1.95
N VAL A 31 -3.00 5.37 2.14
CA VAL A 31 -2.14 4.72 3.12
C VAL A 31 -0.66 4.96 2.82
N PHE A 32 -0.26 4.83 1.55
CA PHE A 32 1.10 5.12 1.12
C PHE A 32 1.51 6.56 1.50
N ASN A 33 0.69 7.55 1.13
CA ASN A 33 0.99 8.96 1.39
C ASN A 33 0.99 9.30 2.88
N HIS A 34 0.08 8.70 3.66
CA HIS A 34 0.05 8.87 5.11
C HIS A 34 1.37 8.40 5.75
N PHE A 35 1.83 7.18 5.41
CA PHE A 35 3.09 6.68 5.95
C PHE A 35 4.31 7.37 5.37
N LEU A 36 4.27 7.83 4.12
CA LEU A 36 5.34 8.64 3.54
C LEU A 36 5.54 9.93 4.36
N SER A 37 4.45 10.62 4.70
CA SER A 37 4.51 11.82 5.55
C SER A 37 5.07 11.53 6.95
N LEU A 38 4.65 10.43 7.58
CA LEU A 38 5.19 10.01 8.88
C LEU A 38 6.68 9.69 8.80
N TRP A 39 7.10 9.05 7.70
CA TRP A 39 8.48 8.67 7.48
C TRP A 39 9.38 9.90 7.30
N ASP A 40 8.94 10.86 6.47
CA ASP A 40 9.63 12.13 6.25
C ASP A 40 9.81 12.90 7.57
N HIS A 41 8.76 12.96 8.39
CA HIS A 41 8.84 13.58 9.72
C HIS A 41 9.84 12.86 10.64
N ALA A 42 9.74 11.54 10.78
CA ALA A 42 10.63 10.75 11.62
C ALA A 42 12.11 10.89 11.19
N TYR A 43 12.35 10.93 9.88
CA TYR A 43 13.69 11.11 9.33
C TYR A 43 14.24 12.51 9.62
N LYS A 44 13.43 13.57 9.46
CA LYS A 44 13.83 14.95 9.78
C LYS A 44 14.20 15.13 11.25
N GLU A 45 13.47 14.48 12.17
CA GLU A 45 13.70 14.62 13.62
C GLU A 45 14.86 13.77 14.14
N THR A 46 15.01 12.55 13.63
CA THR A 46 15.91 11.55 14.25
C THR A 46 17.08 11.15 13.36
N GLY A 47 17.08 11.55 12.08
CA GLY A 47 17.98 11.06 11.05
C GLY A 47 17.74 9.59 10.67
N LYS A 48 16.71 8.95 11.23
CA LYS A 48 16.38 7.53 11.01
C LYS A 48 14.97 7.39 10.44
N GLY A 49 14.85 6.51 9.46
CA GLY A 49 13.57 6.16 8.87
C GLY A 49 12.73 5.23 9.75
N LEU A 50 11.49 5.00 9.34
CA LEU A 50 10.62 3.98 9.92
C LEU A 50 10.94 2.58 9.35
N THR A 51 10.21 1.57 9.82
CA THR A 51 10.26 0.21 9.26
C THR A 51 8.88 -0.24 8.83
N TYR A 52 8.81 -1.24 7.94
CA TYR A 52 7.55 -1.89 7.58
C TYR A 52 6.80 -2.39 8.82
N GLY A 53 7.50 -2.99 9.79
CA GLY A 53 6.89 -3.51 11.02
C GLY A 53 6.21 -2.40 11.83
N THR A 54 6.89 -1.28 12.03
CA THR A 54 6.36 -0.12 12.74
C THR A 54 5.14 0.48 12.04
N CYS A 55 5.18 0.62 10.71
CA CYS A 55 4.08 1.18 9.94
C CYS A 55 2.88 0.24 9.87
N SER A 56 3.10 -1.04 9.55
CA SER A 56 2.04 -2.04 9.41
C SER A 56 1.30 -2.29 10.73
N ALA A 57 1.98 -2.22 11.88
CA ALA A 57 1.37 -2.32 13.21
C ALA A 57 0.34 -1.21 13.51
N LYS A 58 0.42 -0.06 12.81
CA LYS A 58 -0.54 1.05 12.96
C LYS A 58 -1.82 0.86 12.13
N LEU A 59 -1.79 0.01 11.10
CA LEU A 59 -2.93 -0.22 10.20
C LEU A 59 -4.21 -0.69 10.92
N PRO A 60 -4.17 -1.61 11.91
CA PRO A 60 -5.38 -2.03 12.62
C PRO A 60 -6.10 -0.88 13.32
N ALA A 61 -5.36 0.04 13.96
CA ALA A 61 -5.92 1.22 14.61
C ALA A 61 -6.53 2.18 13.57
N MET A 62 -5.79 2.47 12.50
CA MET A 62 -6.30 3.29 11.39
C MET A 62 -7.59 2.73 10.79
N LYS A 63 -7.72 1.41 10.63
CA LYS A 63 -8.94 0.78 10.12
C LYS A 63 -10.12 0.83 11.09
N LYS A 64 -9.89 1.06 12.39
CA LYS A 64 -10.97 1.28 13.36
C LYS A 64 -11.54 2.69 13.22
N GLU A 65 -10.68 3.69 13.03
CA GLU A 65 -11.06 5.09 12.86
C GLU A 65 -11.58 5.39 11.45
N LEU A 66 -10.86 4.92 10.43
CA LEU A 66 -11.15 5.10 9.02
C LEU A 66 -11.78 3.82 8.47
N VAL A 67 -13.06 3.62 8.79
CA VAL A 67 -13.80 2.38 8.48
C VAL A 67 -13.83 2.04 6.99
N TRP A 68 -13.74 3.04 6.11
CA TRP A 68 -13.70 2.86 4.65
C TRP A 68 -12.44 2.10 4.18
N LEU A 69 -11.35 2.06 4.97
CA LEU A 69 -10.19 1.20 4.70
C LEU A 69 -10.49 -0.30 4.86
N LYS A 70 -11.65 -0.67 5.40
CA LYS A 70 -12.13 -2.06 5.48
C LYS A 70 -12.96 -2.48 4.27
N GLU A 71 -13.31 -1.54 3.38
CA GLU A 71 -14.12 -1.83 2.18
C GLU A 71 -13.32 -2.52 1.07
N VAL A 72 -12.00 -2.57 1.20
CA VAL A 72 -11.07 -3.10 0.19
C VAL A 72 -10.19 -4.20 0.78
N ASP A 73 -9.58 -4.98 -0.12
CA ASP A 73 -8.68 -6.05 0.28
C ASP A 73 -7.54 -5.56 1.20
N SER A 74 -7.30 -6.33 2.26
CA SER A 74 -6.32 -5.97 3.27
C SER A 74 -4.87 -6.10 2.78
N ILE A 75 -4.62 -6.99 1.81
CA ILE A 75 -3.29 -7.22 1.25
C ILE A 75 -2.89 -6.03 0.38
N ALA A 76 -3.81 -5.46 -0.41
CA ALA A 76 -3.54 -4.26 -1.19
C ALA A 76 -3.02 -3.09 -0.32
N ILE A 77 -3.64 -2.89 0.85
CA ILE A 77 -3.22 -1.87 1.82
C ILE A 77 -1.86 -2.21 2.45
N GLN A 78 -1.64 -3.46 2.86
CA GLN A 78 -0.34 -3.85 3.45
C GLN A 78 0.80 -3.76 2.43
N SER A 79 0.53 -4.12 1.17
CA SER A 79 1.49 -4.01 0.08
C SER A 79 1.88 -2.57 -0.21
N SER A 80 1.00 -1.59 -0.05
CA SER A 80 1.40 -0.18 -0.22
C SER A 80 2.43 0.26 0.82
N VAL A 81 2.26 -0.16 2.08
CA VAL A 81 3.25 0.08 3.16
C VAL A 81 4.56 -0.67 2.87
N ARG A 82 4.48 -1.91 2.37
CA ARG A 82 5.66 -2.70 1.99
C ARG A 82 6.45 -2.04 0.87
N ASN A 83 5.77 -1.55 -0.16
CA ASN A 83 6.40 -0.85 -1.29
C ASN A 83 7.10 0.43 -0.83
N LEU A 84 6.50 1.18 0.09
CA LEU A 84 7.13 2.35 0.69
C LEU A 84 8.41 1.98 1.44
N ALA A 85 8.34 0.92 2.26
CA ALA A 85 9.50 0.47 3.03
C ALA A 85 10.64 -0.05 2.14
N ASP A 86 10.31 -0.78 1.07
CA ASP A 86 11.30 -1.20 0.06
C ASP A 86 11.91 0.02 -0.65
N ALA A 87 11.11 1.03 -1.01
CA ALA A 87 11.62 2.24 -1.65
C ALA A 87 12.65 2.97 -0.78
N TYR A 88 12.36 3.17 0.52
CA TYR A 88 13.33 3.76 1.45
C TYR A 88 14.55 2.86 1.68
N THR A 89 14.36 1.55 1.76
CA THR A 89 15.47 0.59 1.90
C THR A 89 16.42 0.68 0.71
N ARG A 90 15.90 0.86 -0.50
CA ARG A 90 16.70 1.04 -1.73
C ARG A 90 17.33 2.43 -1.82
N PHE A 91 16.68 3.46 -1.28
CA PHE A 91 17.20 4.83 -1.30
C PHE A 91 18.45 5.00 -0.44
N PHE A 92 18.52 4.31 0.71
CA PHE A 92 19.66 4.40 1.64
C PHE A 92 20.72 3.31 1.47
N LYS A 93 20.59 2.46 0.45
CA LYS A 93 21.63 1.49 0.04
C LYS A 93 22.48 2.09 -1.07
#